data_AF-A0A6B3HBJ4-F1
#
_entry.id   AF-A0A6B3HBJ4-F1
#
_cell.length_a   1.000
_cell.length_b   1.000
_cell.length_c   1.000
_cell.angle_alpha   90.00
_cell.angle_beta   90.00
_cell.angle_gamma   90.00
#
_symmetry.space_group_name_H-M   'P 1'
#
loop_
_entity.id
_entity.type
_entity.pdbx_description
1 polymer ?
#
loop_
_entity_poly.entity_id
_entity_poly.type
_entity_poly.pdbx_seq_one_letter_code
_entity_poly.pdbx_strand_id
1 'polypeptide(L)'
;SKTAGFRHDSIPAGIAALKEIGKDTNITVDSTESAAQFTTSNLARYDAVAFLSTTGDVLNAEQQKAFENYVATGGGYVGIHAAADTEYEWE
;
A
#
# COMPACT_ATOMS: atom_id res chain seq x y z
N SER A 1 -1.37 -3.96 -3.32
CA SER A 1 -1.86 -5.34 -3.06
C SER A 1 -0.84 -6.41 -3.47
N LYS A 2 0.47 -6.11 -3.45
CA LYS A 2 1.50 -7.13 -3.65
C LYS A 2 1.44 -8.13 -2.49
N THR A 3 1.61 -9.42 -2.75
CA THR A 3 1.63 -10.48 -1.74
C THR A 3 2.87 -11.35 -1.93
N ALA A 4 3.56 -11.69 -0.85
CA ALA A 4 4.62 -12.70 -0.80
C ALA A 4 4.16 -14.01 -0.14
N GLY A 5 2.91 -14.05 0.34
CA GLY A 5 2.24 -15.20 0.95
C GLY A 5 0.87 -15.47 0.30
N PHE A 6 -0.15 -15.73 1.13
CA PHE A 6 -1.49 -16.06 0.65
C PHE A 6 -2.12 -14.93 -0.17
N ARG A 7 -2.63 -15.27 -1.35
CA ARG A 7 -3.29 -14.32 -2.25
C ARG A 7 -4.80 -14.33 -2.04
N HIS A 8 -5.36 -13.19 -1.63
CA HIS A 8 -6.80 -13.04 -1.45
C HIS A 8 -7.52 -12.76 -2.78
N ASP A 9 -8.53 -13.57 -3.11
CA ASP A 9 -9.38 -13.38 -4.31
C ASP A 9 -10.20 -12.09 -4.27
N SER A 10 -10.35 -11.48 -3.09
CA SER A 10 -11.05 -10.21 -2.91
C SER A 10 -10.25 -8.99 -3.37
N ILE A 11 -8.95 -9.11 -3.65
CA ILE A 11 -8.09 -7.99 -4.04
C ILE A 11 -8.63 -7.19 -5.24
N PRO A 12 -8.99 -7.82 -6.39
CA PRO A 12 -9.54 -7.08 -7.51
C PRO A 12 -10.84 -6.32 -7.16
N ALA A 13 -11.71 -6.92 -6.36
CA ALA A 13 -12.95 -6.29 -5.91
C ALA A 13 -12.67 -5.12 -4.96
N GLY A 14 -11.71 -5.26 -4.04
CA GLY A 14 -11.29 -4.18 -3.15
C GLY A 14 -10.66 -2.99 -3.89
N ILE A 15 -9.85 -3.24 -4.93
CA ILE A 15 -9.32 -2.18 -5.79
C ILE A 15 -10.46 -1.45 -6.51
N ALA A 16 -11.43 -2.19 -7.06
CA ALA A 16 -12.58 -1.61 -7.73
C ALA A 16 -13.41 -0.75 -6.77
N ALA A 17 -13.64 -1.22 -5.54
CA ALA A 17 -14.36 -0.48 -4.52
C ALA A 17 -13.65 0.82 -4.12
N LEU A 18 -12.34 0.78 -3.89
CA LEU A 18 -11.56 2.00 -3.58
C LEU A 18 -11.61 3.01 -4.72
N LYS A 19 -11.51 2.55 -5.97
CA LYS A 19 -11.64 3.42 -7.14
C LYS A 19 -13.03 4.03 -7.27
N GLU A 20 -14.08 3.28 -6.92
CA GLU A 20 -15.45 3.81 -6.94
C GLU A 20 -15.64 4.88 -5.87
N ILE A 21 -15.21 4.61 -4.63
CA ILE A 21 -15.22 5.60 -3.53
C ILE A 21 -14.46 6.86 -3.94
N GLY A 22 -13.31 6.73 -4.61
CA GLY A 22 -12.52 7.87 -5.06
C GLY A 22 -13.27 8.80 -6.04
N LYS A 23 -14.04 8.23 -6.98
CA LYS A 23 -14.86 9.01 -7.91
C LYS A 23 -15.91 9.86 -7.19
N ASP A 24 -16.50 9.31 -6.14
CA ASP A 24 -17.55 9.97 -5.36
C ASP A 24 -17.00 11.00 -4.36
N THR A 25 -15.71 10.96 -4.07
CA THR A 25 -15.07 11.76 -3.00
C THR A 25 -13.98 12.72 -3.48
N ASN A 26 -13.84 12.91 -4.80
CA ASN A 26 -12.77 13.73 -5.41
C ASN A 26 -11.35 13.26 -5.02
N ILE A 27 -11.18 11.95 -4.81
CA ILE A 27 -9.90 11.30 -4.51
C ILE A 27 -9.48 10.50 -5.74
N THR A 28 -8.26 10.74 -6.23
CA THR A 28 -7.67 9.93 -7.29
C THR A 28 -7.05 8.67 -6.69
N VAL A 29 -7.41 7.50 -7.21
CA VAL A 29 -6.93 6.21 -6.70
C VAL A 29 -6.12 5.47 -7.77
N ASP A 30 -4.82 5.39 -7.55
CA ASP A 30 -3.91 4.53 -8.28
C ASP A 30 -3.75 3.17 -7.60
N SER A 31 -3.46 2.12 -8.38
CA SER A 31 -3.26 0.76 -7.85
C SER A 31 -2.03 0.13 -8.48
N THR A 32 -1.18 -0.48 -7.65
CA THR A 32 0.04 -1.18 -8.09
C THR A 32 0.30 -2.43 -7.25
N GLU A 33 0.99 -3.39 -7.86
CA GLU A 33 1.58 -4.56 -7.19
C GLU A 33 3.11 -4.56 -7.30
N SER A 34 3.70 -3.47 -7.81
CA SER A 34 5.14 -3.32 -7.91
C SER A 34 5.68 -2.55 -6.70
N ALA A 35 6.49 -3.23 -5.87
CA ALA A 35 7.19 -2.60 -4.75
C ALA A 35 8.22 -1.54 -5.21
N ALA A 36 8.63 -1.55 -6.48
CA ALA A 36 9.50 -0.53 -7.05
C ALA A 36 8.87 0.89 -7.07
N GLN A 37 7.56 0.99 -6.79
CA GLN A 37 6.88 2.27 -6.61
C GLN A 37 7.14 2.92 -5.24
N PHE A 38 7.73 2.19 -4.29
CA PHE A 38 8.09 2.68 -2.96
C PHE A 38 9.43 3.42 -3.01
N THR A 39 9.42 4.57 -3.69
CA THR A 39 10.52 5.53 -3.70
C THR A 39 10.04 6.84 -3.08
N THR A 40 10.94 7.58 -2.43
CA THR A 40 10.59 8.88 -1.80
C THR A 40 9.89 9.82 -2.78
N SER A 41 10.38 9.91 -4.02
CA SER A 41 9.83 10.80 -5.04
C SER A 41 8.43 10.38 -5.49
N ASN A 42 8.15 9.09 -5.58
CA ASN A 42 6.83 8.63 -5.97
C ASN A 42 5.83 8.72 -4.81
N LEU A 43 6.24 8.35 -3.59
CA LEU A 43 5.40 8.44 -2.38
C LEU A 43 4.97 9.88 -2.08
N ALA A 44 5.84 10.88 -2.32
CA ALA A 44 5.52 12.30 -2.12
C ALA A 44 4.37 12.82 -3.00
N ARG A 45 3.89 12.04 -3.98
CA ARG A 45 2.73 12.39 -4.83
C ARG A 45 1.39 12.01 -4.22
N TYR A 46 1.37 11.23 -3.13
CA TYR A 46 0.15 10.64 -2.58
C TYR A 46 -0.12 11.12 -1.15
N ASP A 47 -1.36 11.53 -0.88
CA ASP A 47 -1.80 11.87 0.47
C ASP A 47 -1.89 10.65 1.40
N ALA A 48 -2.19 9.47 0.84
CA ALA A 48 -2.24 8.22 1.58
C ALA A 48 -1.80 7.02 0.73
N VAL A 49 -1.24 6.01 1.39
CA VAL A 49 -0.93 4.69 0.81
C VAL A 49 -1.78 3.63 1.50
N ALA A 50 -2.47 2.81 0.70
CA ALA A 50 -3.29 1.71 1.19
C ALA A 50 -2.65 0.36 0.92
N PHE A 51 -2.45 -0.44 1.97
CA PHE A 51 -2.10 -1.85 1.85
C PHE A 51 -3.39 -2.64 1.85
N LEU A 52 -3.79 -3.12 0.68
CA LEU A 52 -5.00 -3.92 0.51
C LEU A 52 -4.66 -5.41 0.48
N SER A 53 -4.92 -6.08 1.61
CA SER A 53 -4.74 -7.54 1.77
C SER A 53 -3.38 -8.05 1.28
N THR A 54 -2.32 -7.28 1.53
CA THR A 54 -0.93 -7.72 1.36
C THR A 54 -0.64 -8.83 2.38
N THR A 55 0.39 -9.64 2.17
CA THR A 55 0.80 -10.73 3.09
C THR A 55 2.27 -11.03 2.89
N GLY A 56 3.00 -11.38 3.96
CA GLY A 56 4.44 -11.65 3.94
C GLY A 56 5.29 -10.41 3.67
N ASP A 57 6.58 -10.60 3.41
CA ASP A 57 7.54 -9.51 3.20
C ASP A 57 7.58 -9.10 1.72
N VAL A 58 7.04 -7.92 1.41
CA VAL A 58 6.80 -7.45 0.04
C VAL A 58 7.72 -6.29 -0.37
N LEU A 59 8.26 -5.57 0.62
CA LEU A 59 9.23 -4.49 0.52
C LEU A 59 10.63 -4.98 0.89
N ASN A 60 11.65 -4.35 0.32
CA ASN A 60 13.03 -4.49 0.78
C ASN A 60 13.41 -3.34 1.73
N ALA A 61 14.60 -3.39 2.33
CA ALA A 61 15.06 -2.40 3.30
C ALA A 61 15.04 -0.94 2.77
N GLU A 62 15.34 -0.72 1.50
CA GLU A 62 15.30 0.64 0.91
C GLU A 62 13.86 1.15 0.78
N GLN A 63 12.94 0.28 0.37
CA GLN A 63 11.51 0.58 0.22
C GLN A 63 10.82 0.76 1.57
N GLN A 64 11.21 -0.04 2.56
CA GLN A 64 10.81 0.09 3.95
C GLN A 64 11.21 1.48 4.47
N LYS A 65 12.49 1.83 4.40
CA LYS A 65 12.98 3.16 4.82
C LYS A 65 12.27 4.32 4.10
N ALA A 66 11.98 4.17 2.81
CA ALA A 66 11.22 5.18 2.05
C ALA A 66 9.79 5.35 2.61
N PHE A 67 9.14 4.25 2.98
CA PHE A 67 7.80 4.26 3.54
C PHE A 67 7.75 4.77 4.99
N GLU A 68 8.70 4.36 5.85
CA GLU A 68 8.88 4.94 7.18
C GLU A 68 8.97 6.46 7.11
N ASN A 69 9.85 6.97 6.23
CA ASN A 69 10.03 8.41 6.08
C ASN A 69 8.75 9.08 5.56
N TYR A 70 8.03 8.45 4.62
CA TYR A 70 6.73 8.94 4.15
C TYR A 70 5.74 9.11 5.31
N VAL A 71 5.57 8.08 6.16
CA VAL A 71 4.67 8.15 7.32
C VAL A 71 5.17 9.16 8.36
N ALA A 72 6.47 9.15 8.69
CA ALA A 72 7.09 10.05 9.65
C ALA A 72 7.00 11.53 9.25
N THR A 73 6.87 11.82 7.95
CA THR A 73 6.72 13.18 7.40
C THR A 73 5.26 13.56 7.10
N GLY A 74 4.30 12.76 7.56
CA GLY A 74 2.88 13.11 7.54
C GLY A 74 2.05 12.41 6.46
N GLY A 75 2.63 11.45 5.73
CA GLY A 75 1.90 10.61 4.78
C GLY A 75 0.90 9.68 5.49
N GLY A 76 -0.29 9.53 4.94
CA GLY A 76 -1.33 8.67 5.49
C GLY A 76 -1.10 7.18 5.19
N TYR A 77 -1.38 6.31 6.16
CA TYR A 77 -1.38 4.86 5.95
C TYR A 77 -2.76 4.25 6.23
N VAL A 78 -3.19 3.36 5.35
CA VAL A 78 -4.40 2.56 5.52
C VAL A 78 -4.09 1.09 5.32
N GLY A 79 -4.09 0.30 6.40
CA GLY A 79 -4.02 -1.16 6.33
C GLY A 79 -5.42 -1.78 6.24
N ILE A 80 -5.66 -2.64 5.25
CA ILE A 80 -6.95 -3.32 5.05
C ILE A 80 -6.76 -4.83 5.14
N HIS A 81 -7.46 -5.45 6.11
CA HIS A 81 -7.51 -6.89 6.33
C HIS A 81 -6.12 -7.49 6.59
N ALA A 82 -5.62 -8.35 5.69
CA ALA A 82 -4.34 -9.03 5.84
C ALA A 82 -3.13 -8.09 5.74
N ALA A 83 -3.32 -6.78 5.56
CA ALA A 83 -2.23 -5.81 5.66
C ALA A 83 -1.45 -5.89 6.99
N ALA A 84 -2.08 -6.37 8.08
CA ALA A 84 -1.40 -6.63 9.34
C ALA A 84 -0.51 -7.89 9.32
N ASP A 85 -0.65 -8.73 8.31
CA ASP A 85 0.10 -9.96 8.03
C ASP A 85 1.27 -9.69 7.06
N THR A 86 1.78 -8.45 7.02
CA THR A 86 2.76 -7.97 6.03
C THR A 86 3.97 -7.40 6.76
N GLU A 87 5.18 -7.74 6.28
CA GLU A 87 6.48 -7.27 6.81
C GLU A 87 6.76 -7.74 8.25
N TYR A 88 6.89 -9.06 8.46
CA TYR A 88 7.04 -9.64 9.80
C TYR A 88 8.35 -9.27 10.49
N GLU A 89 9.40 -9.10 9.70
CA GLU A 89 10.77 -8.85 10.18
C GLU A 89 11.17 -7.37 10.03
N TRP A 90 10.21 -6.47 9.79
CA TRP A 90 10.46 -5.04 9.69
C TRP A 90 10.49 -4.39 11.08
N GLU A 91 11.67 -3.88 11.47
CA GLU A 91 11.92 -3.14 12.71
C GLU A 91 11.77 -1.62 12.58
#